data_AF-A0AAW5CGK2-F1
#
_entry.id   AF-A0AAW5CGK2-F1
#
_cell.length_a   1.000
_cell.length_b   1.000
_cell.length_c   1.000
_cell.angle_alpha   90.00
_cell.angle_beta   90.00
_cell.angle_gamma   90.00
#
_symmetry.space_group_name_H-M   'P 1'
#
loop_
_entity.id
_entity.type
_entity.pdbx_description
1 polymer ?
#
loop_
_entity_poly.entity_id
_entity_poly.type
_entity_poly.pdbx_seq_one_letter_code
_entity_poly.pdbx_strand_id
1 'polypeptide(L)'
;MSNIKYCIRIGILFLAGIIVFGCNEDRQNEKDSDIFQINIPLTSGDKPLFADSLFCGKEIVPLETTPECLISQIDKLEIADDKLYLLDDEQDFIFIFSRQGKIMECIIS
;
A
#
# COMPACT_ATOMS: atom_id res chain seq x y z
N MET A 1 43.49 48.60 -29.33
CA MET A 1 42.97 47.22 -29.10
C MET A 1 42.82 46.90 -27.60
N SER A 2 42.18 47.77 -26.79
CA SER A 2 42.07 47.59 -25.33
C SER A 2 40.62 47.78 -24.84
N ASN A 3 39.94 48.84 -25.30
CA ASN A 3 38.54 49.14 -24.90
C ASN A 3 37.53 48.04 -25.23
N ILE A 4 37.70 47.32 -26.35
CA ILE A 4 36.80 46.21 -26.73
C ILE A 4 36.86 45.06 -25.71
N LYS A 5 38.04 44.82 -25.13
CA LYS A 5 38.25 43.75 -24.13
C LYS A 5 37.65 44.13 -22.78
N TYR A 6 37.67 45.43 -22.44
CA TYR A 6 37.01 45.95 -21.23
C TYR A 6 35.48 45.88 -21.35
N CYS A 7 34.92 46.26 -22.51
CA CYS A 7 33.48 46.15 -22.75
C CYS A 7 33.00 44.69 -22.68
N ILE A 8 33.77 43.74 -23.25
CA ILE A 8 33.45 42.31 -23.18
C ILE A 8 33.56 41.80 -21.72
N ARG A 9 34.57 42.22 -20.96
CA ARG A 9 34.73 41.84 -19.54
C ARG A 9 33.62 42.39 -18.64
N ILE A 10 33.20 43.64 -18.87
CA ILE A 10 32.09 44.27 -18.15
C ILE A 10 30.74 43.62 -18.51
N GLY A 11 30.55 43.27 -19.80
CA GLY A 11 29.37 42.53 -20.24
C GLY A 11 29.26 41.15 -19.59
N ILE A 12 30.36 40.41 -19.48
CA ILE A 12 30.40 39.09 -18.81
C ILE A 12 30.05 39.22 -17.31
N LEU A 13 30.56 40.25 -16.63
CA LEU A 13 30.26 40.49 -15.21
C LEU A 13 28.79 40.83 -14.96
N PHE A 14 28.16 41.58 -15.86
CA PHE A 14 26.72 41.88 -15.79
C PHE A 14 25.86 40.63 -16.04
N LEU A 15 26.24 39.79 -17.01
CA LEU A 15 25.53 38.56 -17.35
C LEU A 15 25.61 37.52 -16.21
N ALA A 16 26.75 37.45 -15.51
CA ALA A 16 26.92 36.60 -14.34
C ALA A 16 26.05 37.04 -13.15
N GLY A 17 25.81 38.36 -12.98
CA GLY A 17 24.98 38.89 -11.90
C GLY A 17 23.50 38.52 -12.00
N ILE A 18 22.96 38.40 -13.22
CA ILE A 18 21.55 38.05 -13.46
C ILE A 18 21.25 36.59 -13.05
N ILE A 19 22.23 35.69 -13.16
CA ILE A 19 22.07 34.27 -12.82
C ILE A 19 21.95 34.06 -11.30
N VAL A 20 22.52 34.96 -10.48
CA VAL A 20 22.50 34.83 -9.01
C VAL A 20 21.21 35.36 -8.37
N PHE A 21 20.45 36.21 -9.05
CA PHE A 21 19.15 36.72 -8.57
C PHE A 21 17.94 35.88 -9.07
N GLY A 22 18.19 34.84 -9.87
CA GLY A 22 17.15 33.98 -10.45
C GLY A 22 16.78 32.77 -9.59
N CYS A 23 16.36 32.98 -8.33
CA CYS A 23 15.67 31.96 -7.54
C CYS A 23 14.59 32.63 -6.68
N ASN A 24 13.39 32.78 -7.25
CA ASN A 24 12.18 32.97 -6.45
C ASN A 24 11.49 31.62 -6.36
N GLU A 25 11.56 30.99 -5.19
CA GLU A 25 10.76 29.81 -4.87
C GLU A 25 9.45 30.32 -4.24
N ASP A 26 8.44 30.57 -5.08
CA ASP A 26 7.07 30.69 -4.59
C ASP A 26 6.64 29.30 -4.13
N ARG A 27 6.92 29.00 -2.86
CA ARG A 27 6.24 27.90 -2.16
C ARG A 27 4.79 28.31 -2.01
N GLN A 28 3.99 28.04 -3.04
CA GLN A 28 2.56 27.85 -2.84
C GLN A 28 2.45 26.75 -1.79
N ASN A 29 2.09 27.15 -0.58
CA ASN A 29 1.63 26.24 0.45
C ASN A 29 0.38 25.57 -0.14
N GLU A 30 0.62 24.42 -0.75
CA GLU A 30 -0.40 23.44 -1.09
C GLU A 30 -1.25 23.27 0.16
N LYS A 31 -2.54 23.57 0.01
CA LYS A 31 -3.51 23.48 1.10
C LYS A 31 -3.45 22.05 1.61
N ASP A 32 -2.89 21.91 2.80
CA ASP A 32 -2.79 20.67 3.56
C ASP A 32 -4.18 20.04 3.64
N SER A 33 -4.42 19.08 2.76
CA SER A 33 -5.64 18.31 2.71
C SER A 33 -5.62 17.37 3.89
N ASP A 34 -6.19 17.79 5.02
CA ASP A 34 -6.49 17.00 6.23
C ASP A 34 -5.67 15.70 6.33
N ILE A 35 -4.34 15.83 6.43
CA ILE A 35 -3.49 14.66 6.63
C ILE A 35 -3.77 14.21 8.05
N PHE A 36 -4.46 13.08 8.20
CA PHE A 36 -4.67 12.44 9.48
C PHE A 36 -3.32 11.90 9.99
N GLN A 37 -2.54 12.78 10.61
CA GLN A 37 -1.24 12.43 11.19
C GLN A 37 -1.46 11.61 12.45
N ILE A 38 -1.32 10.30 12.33
CA ILE A 38 -1.26 9.40 13.48
C ILE A 38 0.13 9.55 14.11
N ASN A 39 0.23 10.38 15.15
CA ASN A 39 1.43 10.44 15.99
C ASN A 39 1.46 9.21 16.91
N ILE A 40 2.30 8.23 16.56
CA ILE A 40 2.56 7.07 17.44
C ILE A 40 3.69 7.46 18.40
N PRO A 41 3.43 7.62 19.71
CA PRO A 41 4.48 7.93 20.66
C PRO A 41 5.47 6.77 20.74
N LEU A 42 6.74 7.03 20.42
CA LEU A 42 7.85 6.05 20.50
C LEU A 42 8.20 5.65 21.94
N THR A 43 7.52 6.24 22.94
CA THR A 43 7.77 6.04 24.37
C THR A 43 6.48 5.64 25.10
N SER A 44 5.75 4.66 24.58
CA SER A 44 4.85 3.85 25.40
C SER A 44 5.63 2.63 25.85
N GLY A 45 5.99 2.57 27.13
CA GLY A 45 6.74 1.45 27.69
C GLY A 45 6.18 0.12 27.23
N ASP A 46 7.09 -0.82 26.92
CA ASP A 46 6.92 -2.11 26.25
C ASP A 46 5.76 -2.97 26.79
N LYS A 47 4.52 -2.52 26.57
CA LYS A 47 3.33 -3.34 26.74
C LYS A 47 3.07 -3.95 25.38
N PRO A 48 3.31 -5.25 25.18
CA PRO A 48 2.94 -5.91 23.94
C PRO A 48 1.45 -5.66 23.71
N LEU A 49 1.14 -4.99 22.59
CA LEU A 49 -0.23 -4.92 22.09
C LEU A 49 -0.58 -6.34 21.65
N PHE A 50 -1.26 -7.07 22.53
CA PHE A 50 -1.78 -8.38 22.17
C PHE A 50 -2.77 -8.21 21.02
N ALA A 51 -2.57 -8.95 19.93
CA ALA A 51 -3.47 -8.94 18.77
C ALA A 51 -4.93 -9.18 19.19
N ASP A 52 -5.14 -9.98 20.24
CA ASP A 52 -6.43 -10.27 20.87
C ASP A 52 -7.15 -9.02 21.42
N SER A 53 -6.41 -7.95 21.74
CA SER A 53 -6.96 -6.67 22.15
C SER A 53 -7.33 -5.76 20.98
N LEU A 54 -6.83 -6.05 19.77
CA LEU A 54 -7.11 -5.30 18.55
C LEU A 54 -8.30 -5.91 17.77
N PHE A 55 -8.45 -7.23 17.80
CA PHE A 55 -9.55 -7.94 17.16
C PHE A 55 -10.69 -8.19 18.15
N CYS A 56 -11.75 -7.38 18.06
CA CYS A 56 -12.88 -7.43 19.01
C CYS A 56 -13.76 -8.70 18.86
N GLY A 57 -13.58 -9.47 17.80
CA GLY A 57 -14.32 -10.71 17.57
C GLY A 57 -13.57 -11.68 16.68
N LYS A 58 -13.47 -12.94 17.13
CA LYS A 58 -13.09 -14.07 16.28
C LYS A 58 -14.36 -14.73 15.75
N GLU A 59 -14.48 -14.82 14.44
CA GLU A 59 -15.56 -15.56 13.78
C GLU A 59 -14.99 -16.89 13.28
N ILE A 60 -15.70 -17.98 13.56
CA ILE A 60 -15.37 -19.31 13.03
C ILE A 60 -16.45 -19.66 12.01
N VAL A 61 -16.03 -19.84 10.76
CA VAL A 61 -16.91 -20.23 9.66
C VAL A 61 -16.60 -21.70 9.32
N PRO A 62 -17.49 -22.65 9.64
CA PRO A 62 -17.31 -24.03 9.21
C PRO A 62 -17.56 -24.14 7.71
N LEU A 63 -16.65 -24.80 6.98
CA LEU A 63 -16.81 -25.06 5.56
C LEU A 63 -17.63 -26.35 5.36
N GLU A 64 -18.58 -26.32 4.43
CA GLU A 64 -19.32 -27.48 3.98
C GLU A 64 -18.37 -28.49 3.33
N THR A 65 -18.62 -29.78 3.56
CA THR A 65 -17.82 -30.87 3.02
C THR A 65 -18.74 -31.89 2.39
N THR A 66 -18.50 -32.19 1.11
CA THR A 66 -19.23 -33.22 0.37
C THR A 66 -18.24 -34.27 -0.15
N PRO A 67 -18.68 -35.53 -0.39
CA PRO A 67 -17.79 -36.57 -0.92
C PRO A 67 -17.09 -36.21 -2.24
N GLU A 68 -17.76 -35.42 -3.07
CA GLU A 68 -17.28 -34.92 -4.36
C GLU A 68 -16.34 -33.70 -4.26
N CYS A 69 -16.29 -33.03 -3.11
CA CYS A 69 -15.48 -31.84 -2.87
C CYS A 69 -14.75 -31.93 -1.53
N LEU A 70 -13.88 -32.93 -1.39
CA LEU A 70 -13.04 -33.10 -0.21
C LEU A 70 -11.81 -32.20 -0.30
N ILE A 71 -11.58 -31.41 0.74
CA ILE A 71 -10.38 -30.59 0.90
C ILE A 71 -9.30 -31.45 1.58
N SER A 72 -8.12 -31.56 0.97
CA SER A 72 -6.93 -32.20 1.57
C SER A 72 -6.16 -31.17 2.38
N GLN A 73 -5.85 -30.05 1.73
CA GLN A 73 -5.12 -28.93 2.33
C GLN A 73 -5.64 -27.58 1.83
N ILE A 74 -5.26 -26.53 2.56
CA ILE A 74 -5.59 -25.15 2.21
C ILE A 74 -4.27 -24.43 1.94
N ASP A 75 -3.84 -24.38 0.69
CA ASP A 75 -2.61 -23.70 0.28
C ASP A 75 -2.79 -22.20 0.22
N LYS A 76 -3.97 -21.77 -0.27
CA LYS A 76 -4.31 -20.36 -0.39
C LYS A 76 -5.78 -20.10 -0.11
N LEU A 77 -6.05 -19.00 0.59
CA LEU A 77 -7.38 -18.45 0.81
C LEU A 77 -7.43 -17.01 0.32
N GLU A 78 -8.34 -16.72 -0.60
CA GLU A 78 -8.63 -15.39 -1.10
C GLU A 78 -10.10 -15.05 -0.86
N ILE A 79 -10.37 -13.79 -0.51
CA ILE A 79 -11.73 -13.32 -0.25
C ILE A 79 -12.06 -12.23 -1.28
N ALA A 80 -13.01 -12.51 -2.16
CA ALA A 80 -13.46 -11.59 -3.20
C ALA A 80 -14.96 -11.79 -3.46
N ASP A 81 -15.66 -10.72 -3.82
CA ASP A 81 -17.07 -10.77 -4.24
C ASP A 81 -18.00 -11.57 -3.30
N ASP A 82 -17.83 -11.38 -1.99
CA ASP A 82 -18.59 -12.07 -0.92
C ASP A 82 -18.42 -13.60 -0.89
N LYS A 83 -17.32 -14.09 -1.47
CA LYS A 83 -16.95 -15.51 -1.54
C LYS A 83 -15.57 -15.75 -0.96
N LEU A 84 -15.34 -17.01 -0.61
CA LEU A 84 -14.06 -17.56 -0.19
C LEU A 84 -13.56 -18.47 -1.31
N TYR A 85 -12.41 -18.14 -1.88
CA TYR A 85 -11.72 -18.93 -2.90
C TYR A 85 -10.56 -19.64 -2.22
N LEU A 86 -10.57 -20.96 -2.32
CA LEU A 86 -9.66 -21.82 -1.60
C LEU A 86 -8.94 -22.71 -2.61
N LEU A 87 -7.60 -22.64 -2.61
CA LEU A 87 -6.74 -23.44 -3.48
C LEU A 87 -6.20 -24.64 -2.69
N ASP A 88 -6.36 -25.82 -3.28
CA ASP A 88 -5.72 -27.07 -2.88
C ASP A 88 -4.82 -27.51 -4.04
N ASP A 89 -3.53 -27.19 -3.95
CA ASP A 89 -2.52 -27.49 -4.97
C ASP A 89 -2.20 -29.00 -5.02
N GLU A 90 -2.46 -29.76 -3.95
CA GLU A 90 -2.22 -31.20 -3.92
C GLU A 90 -3.19 -31.94 -4.83
N GLN A 91 -4.45 -31.50 -4.85
CA GLN A 91 -5.50 -32.11 -5.66
C GLN A 91 -5.81 -31.36 -6.97
N ASP A 92 -5.17 -30.21 -7.20
CA ASP A 92 -5.41 -29.34 -8.35
C ASP A 92 -6.86 -28.82 -8.40
N PHE A 93 -7.39 -28.41 -7.24
CA PHE A 93 -8.76 -27.89 -7.11
C PHE A 93 -8.80 -26.47 -6.56
N ILE A 94 -9.74 -25.68 -7.08
CA ILE A 94 -10.21 -24.42 -6.53
C ILE A 94 -11.63 -24.63 -6.01
N PHE A 95 -11.80 -24.44 -4.70
CA PHE A 95 -13.10 -24.47 -4.05
C PHE A 95 -13.62 -23.04 -3.87
N ILE A 96 -14.91 -22.85 -4.17
CA ILE A 96 -15.60 -21.58 -4.00
C ILE A 96 -16.69 -21.78 -2.94
N PHE A 97 -16.57 -21.07 -1.83
CA PHE A 97 -17.55 -21.04 -0.76
C PHE A 97 -18.21 -19.67 -0.64
N SER A 98 -19.43 -19.65 -0.11
CA SER A 98 -20.03 -18.43 0.42
C SER A 98 -19.30 -17.96 1.68
N ARG A 99 -19.49 -16.70 2.10
CA ARG A 99 -19.02 -16.19 3.41
C ARG A 99 -19.48 -17.01 4.61
N GLN A 100 -20.58 -17.75 4.50
CA GLN A 100 -21.10 -18.62 5.56
C GLN A 100 -20.55 -20.06 5.49
N GLY A 101 -19.60 -20.32 4.59
CA GLY A 101 -18.94 -21.62 4.45
C GLY A 101 -19.73 -22.65 3.65
N LYS A 102 -20.89 -22.29 3.08
CA LYS A 102 -21.62 -23.18 2.16
C LYS A 102 -20.86 -23.34 0.85
N ILE A 103 -20.75 -24.57 0.34
CA ILE A 103 -20.06 -24.84 -0.92
C ILE A 103 -20.88 -24.35 -2.10
N MET A 104 -20.23 -23.66 -3.03
CA MET A 104 -20.85 -23.12 -4.24
C MET A 104 -20.35 -23.87 -5.47
N GLU A 105 -19.04 -24.08 -5.58
CA GLU A 105 -18.43 -24.73 -6.75
C GLU A 105 -17.07 -25.34 -6.42
N CYS A 106 -16.71 -26.39 -7.15
CA CYS A 106 -15.40 -27.05 -7.09
C CYS A 106 -14.89 -27.15 -8.53
N ILE A 107 -13.77 -26.47 -8.82
CA ILE A 107 -13.23 -26.29 -10.17
C ILE A 107 -11.85 -26.92 -10.20
N ILE A 108 -11.54 -27.71 -11.22
CA ILE A 108 -10.16 -28.18 -11.45
C ILE A 108 -9.34 -26.97 -11.93
N SER A 109 -8.18 -26.73 -11.32
CA SER A 109 -7.35 -25.55 -11.60
C SER A 109 -6.68 -25.58 -12.99
#